data_AF-A0A1F9F1T8-F1
#
_entry.id   AF-A0A1F9F1T8-F1
#
_cell.length_a   1.000
_cell.length_b   1.000
_cell.length_c   1.000
_cell.angle_alpha   90.00
_cell.angle_beta   90.00
_cell.angle_gamma   90.00
#
_symmetry.space_group_name_H-M   'P 1'
#
loop_
_entity.id
_entity.type
_entity.pdbx_description
1 polymer ?
#
loop_
_entity_poly.entity_id
_entity_poly.type
_entity_poly.pdbx_seq_one_letter_code
_entity_poly.pdbx_strand_id
1 'polypeptide(L)'
;MPRRKKPSTLSPRRLRRERADGAGLLAIIDDERPQTRSQCRSGPRPCLWVSCRFHLYLDVNQQSGSVKLNFPHLEPWQLSESCALDLAERGGLTLEAIGALLNLTRERARQLEQSGLAKLRCSL
;
A
#
# COMPACT_ATOMS: atom_id res chain seq x y z
N MET A 1 -16.54 -12.19 -14.24
CA MET A 1 -15.64 -11.23 -13.55
C MET A 1 -14.48 -10.88 -14.49
N PRO A 2 -14.12 -9.61 -14.69
CA PRO A 2 -12.98 -9.24 -15.53
C PRO A 2 -11.71 -9.94 -15.02
N ARG A 3 -10.84 -10.40 -15.95
CA ARG A 3 -9.60 -11.10 -15.61
C ARG A 3 -8.73 -10.20 -14.72
N ARG A 4 -8.54 -10.59 -13.45
CA ARG A 4 -7.59 -9.91 -12.55
C ARG A 4 -6.20 -9.92 -13.21
N LYS A 5 -5.66 -8.74 -13.52
CA LYS A 5 -4.25 -8.66 -13.93
C LYS A 5 -3.37 -8.95 -12.72
N LYS A 6 -2.25 -9.64 -12.98
CA LYS A 6 -1.26 -9.95 -11.95
C LYS A 6 -0.64 -8.66 -11.39
N PRO A 7 -0.24 -8.64 -10.10
CA PRO A 7 0.59 -7.56 -9.57
C PRO A 7 1.85 -7.38 -10.41
N SER A 8 2.34 -6.16 -10.52
CA SER A 8 3.62 -5.88 -11.17
C SER A 8 4.63 -5.38 -10.15
N THR A 9 5.90 -5.78 -10.32
CA THR A 9 6.97 -5.36 -9.43
C THR A 9 7.98 -4.52 -10.19
N LEU A 10 8.22 -3.31 -9.72
CA LEU A 10 9.30 -2.43 -10.13
C LEU A 10 10.55 -2.79 -9.33
N SER A 11 11.59 -3.25 -10.02
CA SER A 11 12.86 -3.56 -9.39
C SER A 11 13.65 -2.28 -9.10
N PRO A 12 14.53 -2.26 -8.09
CA PRO A 12 15.38 -1.11 -7.80
C PRO A 12 16.24 -0.68 -9.00
N ARG A 13 16.70 -1.65 -9.80
CA ARG A 13 17.44 -1.38 -11.04
C ARG A 13 16.58 -0.62 -12.06
N ARG A 14 15.31 -1.04 -12.22
CA ARG A 14 14.36 -0.36 -13.11
C ARG A 14 14.03 1.04 -12.60
N LEU A 15 13.74 1.19 -11.31
CA LEU A 15 13.46 2.49 -10.69
C LEU A 15 14.61 3.48 -10.85
N ARG A 16 15.86 3.03 -10.70
CA ARG A 16 17.04 3.88 -10.93
C ARG A 16 17.20 4.32 -12.38
N ARG A 17 16.83 3.47 -13.34
CA ARG A 17 16.90 3.78 -14.77
C ARG A 17 15.80 4.74 -15.20
N GLU A 18 14.60 4.58 -14.64
CA GLU A 18 13.40 5.37 -14.94
C GLU A 18 13.26 6.56 -13.98
N ARG A 19 14.36 7.02 -13.38
CA ARG A 19 14.35 8.10 -12.42
C ARG A 19 14.04 9.41 -13.14
N ALA A 20 12.97 10.08 -12.76
CA ALA A 20 12.66 11.43 -13.23
C ALA A 20 13.36 12.46 -12.34
N ASP A 21 13.86 13.54 -12.95
CA ASP A 21 14.41 14.69 -12.24
C ASP A 21 13.25 15.53 -11.68
N GLY A 22 12.87 15.24 -10.43
CA GLY A 22 11.75 15.88 -9.73
C GLY A 22 12.00 16.13 -8.24
N ALA A 23 13.27 16.08 -7.80
CA ALA A 23 13.63 16.12 -6.38
C ALA A 23 13.12 17.38 -5.66
N GLY A 24 13.18 18.55 -6.30
CA GLY A 24 12.70 19.80 -5.72
C GLY A 24 11.18 19.83 -5.51
N LEU A 25 10.40 19.33 -6.48
CA LEU A 25 8.95 19.24 -6.35
C LEU A 25 8.53 18.22 -5.28
N LEU A 26 9.24 17.09 -5.21
CA LEU A 26 8.98 16.06 -4.20
C LEU A 26 9.21 16.59 -2.78
N ALA A 27 10.24 17.41 -2.56
CA ALA A 27 10.51 18.01 -1.25
C ALA A 27 9.35 18.90 -0.77
N ILE A 28 8.82 19.75 -1.65
CA ILE A 28 7.68 20.62 -1.32
C ILE A 28 6.42 19.79 -0.98
N ILE A 29 6.16 18.73 -1.76
CA ILE A 29 5.02 17.84 -1.52
C ILE A 29 5.16 17.08 -0.19
N ASP A 30 6.37 16.66 0.16
CA ASP A 30 6.63 15.97 1.42
C ASP A 30 6.47 16.89 2.64
N ASP A 31 6.72 18.20 2.51
CA ASP A 31 6.47 19.17 3.59
C ASP A 31 4.97 19.35 3.90
N GLU A 32 4.10 19.30 2.88
CA GLU A 32 2.64 19.40 3.05
C GLU A 32 2.01 18.08 3.54
N ARG A 33 2.79 17.01 3.58
CA ARG A 33 2.28 15.69 3.90
C ARG A 33 1.85 15.59 5.36
N PRO A 34 0.65 15.05 5.65
CA PRO A 34 0.20 14.82 7.01
C PRO A 34 1.12 13.80 7.70
N GLN A 35 1.63 14.20 8.87
CA GLN A 35 2.57 13.43 9.69
C GLN A 35 1.84 12.47 10.63
N THR A 36 0.60 12.81 11.00
CA THR A 36 -0.18 12.05 11.98
C THR A 36 -1.52 11.59 11.44
N ARG A 37 -2.07 10.53 12.04
CA ARG A 37 -3.38 9.99 11.68
C ARG A 37 -4.49 11.04 11.83
N SER A 38 -4.45 11.85 12.88
CA SER A 38 -5.44 12.93 13.09
C SER A 38 -5.46 13.93 11.95
N GLN A 39 -4.31 14.24 11.34
CA GLN A 39 -4.20 15.17 10.21
C GLN A 39 -4.75 14.58 8.90
N CYS A 40 -4.61 13.27 8.66
CA CYS A 40 -5.06 12.67 7.40
C CYS A 40 -6.44 12.01 7.45
N ARG A 41 -7.02 11.84 8.66
CA ARG A 41 -8.28 11.11 8.88
C ARG A 41 -9.44 11.67 8.07
N SER A 42 -9.65 12.98 8.14
CA SER A 42 -10.74 13.67 7.45
C SER A 42 -10.37 14.13 6.03
N GLY A 43 -9.21 13.71 5.52
CA GLY A 43 -8.76 14.04 4.17
C GLY A 43 -9.60 13.34 3.08
N PRO A 44 -9.44 13.76 1.81
CA PRO A 44 -10.16 13.17 0.70
C PRO A 44 -9.88 11.67 0.54
N ARG A 45 -10.85 10.95 -0.02
CA ARG A 45 -10.76 9.54 -0.40
C ARG A 45 -11.16 9.35 -1.86
N PRO A 46 -10.45 8.53 -2.67
CA PRO A 46 -9.22 7.79 -2.35
C PRO A 46 -8.04 8.69 -1.93
N CYS A 47 -7.19 8.19 -1.02
CA CYS A 47 -6.08 8.95 -0.44
C CYS A 47 -5.04 9.33 -1.52
N LEU A 48 -4.61 10.58 -1.54
CA LEU A 48 -3.62 11.08 -2.50
C LEU A 48 -2.17 10.73 -2.11
N TRP A 49 -1.93 10.40 -0.84
CA TRP A 49 -0.61 10.11 -0.30
C TRP A 49 -0.18 8.66 -0.59
N VAL A 50 0.06 8.36 -1.87
CA VAL A 50 0.38 6.99 -2.35
C VAL A 50 1.69 6.43 -1.78
N SER A 51 2.61 7.29 -1.35
CA SER A 51 3.86 6.93 -0.67
C SER A 51 3.69 6.67 0.84
N CYS A 52 2.46 6.71 1.35
CA CYS A 52 2.16 6.31 2.72
C CYS A 52 2.32 4.81 2.93
N ARG A 53 2.97 4.43 4.04
CA ARG A 53 3.15 3.03 4.44
C ARG A 53 1.82 2.26 4.56
N PHE A 54 0.72 2.97 4.85
CA PHE A 54 -0.61 2.38 5.01
C PHE A 54 -1.45 2.44 3.72
N HIS A 55 -0.89 2.96 2.62
CA HIS A 55 -1.60 3.08 1.36
C HIS A 55 -1.71 1.72 0.66
N LEU A 56 -2.88 1.40 0.12
CA LEU A 56 -3.15 0.07 -0.48
C LEU A 56 -2.71 -0.06 -1.94
N TYR A 57 -2.20 1.00 -2.55
CA TYR A 57 -1.76 0.99 -3.95
C TYR A 57 -0.40 0.30 -4.14
N LEU A 58 0.56 0.62 -3.26
CA LEU A 58 1.96 0.20 -3.35
C LEU A 58 2.32 -0.67 -2.15
N ASP A 59 3.07 -1.74 -2.41
CA ASP A 59 3.71 -2.57 -1.39
C ASP A 59 5.23 -2.50 -1.59
N VAL A 60 5.92 -1.84 -0.66
CA VAL A 60 7.36 -1.56 -0.75
C VAL A 60 8.12 -2.53 0.14
N ASN A 61 9.00 -3.32 -0.46
CA ASN A 61 9.93 -4.14 0.29
C ASN A 61 11.04 -3.27 0.87
N GLN A 62 11.06 -3.10 2.19
CA GLN A 62 12.04 -2.25 2.89
C GLN A 62 13.47 -2.77 2.82
N GLN A 63 13.69 -4.07 2.61
CA GLN A 63 15.02 -4.67 2.53
C GLN A 63 15.59 -4.58 1.11
N SER A 64 14.79 -4.94 0.11
CA SER A 64 15.25 -4.98 -1.28
C SER A 64 15.05 -3.67 -2.04
N GLY A 65 14.15 -2.79 -1.57
CA GLY A 65 13.75 -1.57 -2.26
C GLY A 65 12.85 -1.81 -3.49
N SER A 66 12.36 -3.04 -3.69
CA SER A 66 11.40 -3.32 -4.78
C SER A 66 10.01 -2.80 -4.44
N VAL A 67 9.32 -2.22 -5.42
CA VAL A 67 7.96 -1.69 -5.27
C VAL A 67 6.99 -2.55 -6.05
N LYS A 68 5.98 -3.10 -5.39
CA LYS A 68 4.92 -3.90 -6.00
C LYS A 68 3.65 -3.05 -6.14
N LEU A 69 3.14 -2.95 -7.36
CA LEU A 69 1.82 -2.41 -7.66
C LEU A 69 0.80 -3.52 -7.50
N ASN A 70 -0.13 -3.37 -6.56
CA ASN A 70 -1.15 -4.39 -6.29
C ASN A 70 -2.06 -4.58 -7.52
N PHE A 71 -2.51 -3.47 -8.13
CA PHE A 71 -3.32 -3.47 -9.35
C PHE A 71 -2.69 -2.57 -10.41
N PRO A 72 -1.84 -3.09 -11.30
CA PRO A 72 -1.12 -2.27 -12.28
C PRO A 72 -1.99 -1.73 -13.43
N HIS A 73 -3.31 -1.93 -13.35
CA HIS A 73 -4.29 -1.46 -14.32
C HIS A 73 -5.29 -0.49 -13.70
N LEU A 74 -5.12 -0.18 -12.41
CA LEU A 74 -5.90 0.81 -11.72
C LEU A 74 -4.96 1.96 -11.37
N GLU A 75 -5.49 3.16 -11.48
CA GLU A 75 -4.89 4.36 -10.93
C GLU A 75 -5.33 4.53 -9.46
N PRO A 76 -4.61 5.31 -8.64
CA PRO A 76 -4.93 5.49 -7.22
C PRO A 76 -6.38 5.90 -6.94
N TRP A 77 -6.96 6.77 -7.79
CA TRP A 77 -8.35 7.23 -7.67
C TRP A 77 -9.40 6.21 -8.12
N GLN A 78 -8.98 5.10 -8.72
CA GLN A 78 -9.86 4.00 -9.13
C GLN A 78 -9.95 2.90 -8.06
N LEU A 79 -9.17 3.01 -6.98
CA LEU A 79 -9.24 2.06 -5.87
C LEU A 79 -10.52 2.26 -5.06
N SER A 80 -11.19 1.15 -4.75
CA SER A 80 -12.35 1.16 -3.84
C SER A 80 -11.96 1.57 -2.42
N GLU A 81 -10.77 1.17 -1.99
CA GLU A 81 -10.21 1.44 -0.67
C GLU A 81 -8.74 1.81 -0.83
N SER A 82 -8.30 2.87 -0.16
CA SER A 82 -6.94 3.40 -0.32
C SER A 82 -6.07 3.28 0.94
N CYS A 83 -6.66 3.02 2.12
CA CYS A 83 -5.97 3.13 3.40
C CYS A 83 -6.26 1.94 4.32
N ALA A 84 -5.20 1.26 4.77
CA ALA A 84 -5.31 0.15 5.72
C ALA A 84 -5.84 0.58 7.09
N LEU A 85 -5.52 1.81 7.55
CA LEU A 85 -5.98 2.32 8.84
C LEU A 85 -7.50 2.60 8.84
N ASP A 86 -8.04 3.12 7.73
CA ASP A 86 -9.48 3.35 7.63
C ASP A 86 -10.26 2.03 7.69
N LEU A 87 -9.72 0.97 7.08
CA LEU A 87 -10.32 -0.37 7.15
C LEU A 87 -10.20 -0.99 8.54
N ALA A 88 -9.08 -0.79 9.23
CA ALA A 88 -8.88 -1.26 10.59
C ALA A 88 -9.88 -0.59 11.56
N GLU A 89 -10.12 0.71 11.41
CA GLU A 89 -11.11 1.45 12.22
C GLU A 89 -12.55 0.95 12.01
N ARG A 90 -12.88 0.35 10.87
CA ARG A 90 -14.20 -0.22 10.58
C ARG A 90 -14.44 -1.61 11.19
N GLY A 91 -13.49 -2.15 11.94
CA GLY A 91 -13.64 -3.45 12.62
C GLY A 91 -12.92 -4.62 11.92
N GLY A 92 -11.93 -4.33 11.07
CA GLY A 92 -11.13 -5.36 10.40
C GLY A 92 -11.84 -6.02 9.22
N LEU A 93 -11.17 -7.00 8.61
CA LEU A 93 -11.61 -7.64 7.38
C LEU A 93 -11.33 -9.15 7.40
N THR A 94 -12.10 -9.91 6.61
CA THR A 94 -11.82 -11.32 6.38
C THR A 94 -10.56 -11.50 5.51
N LEU A 95 -9.95 -12.69 5.57
CA LEU A 95 -8.77 -13.03 4.76
C LEU A 95 -9.05 -12.94 3.26
N GLU A 96 -10.27 -13.28 2.83
CA GLU A 96 -10.72 -13.16 1.46
C GLU A 96 -10.80 -11.70 1.03
N ALA A 97 -11.36 -10.82 1.88
CA ALA A 97 -11.45 -9.39 1.61
C ALA A 97 -10.06 -8.75 1.54
N ILE A 98 -9.16 -9.09 2.47
CA ILE A 98 -7.75 -8.63 2.44
C ILE A 98 -7.06 -9.10 1.16
N GLY A 99 -7.23 -10.37 0.78
CA GLY A 99 -6.69 -10.91 -0.47
C GLY A 99 -7.22 -10.16 -1.68
N ALA A 100 -8.51 -9.84 -1.71
CA ALA A 100 -9.13 -9.06 -2.77
C ALA A 100 -8.61 -7.62 -2.85
N LEU A 101 -8.29 -6.98 -1.72
CA LEU A 101 -7.77 -5.61 -1.65
C LEU A 101 -6.28 -5.47 -1.98
N LEU A 102 -5.49 -6.53 -1.76
CA LEU A 102 -4.04 -6.51 -2.00
C LEU A 102 -3.61 -7.32 -3.23
N ASN A 103 -4.59 -7.82 -4.00
CA ASN A 103 -4.39 -8.73 -5.11
C ASN A 103 -3.56 -9.98 -4.72
N LEU A 104 -3.88 -10.55 -3.57
CA LEU A 104 -3.28 -11.75 -3.01
C LEU A 104 -4.29 -12.90 -2.98
N THR A 105 -3.78 -14.13 -2.92
CA THR A 105 -4.63 -15.28 -2.59
C THR A 105 -5.00 -15.24 -1.11
N ARG A 106 -6.14 -15.85 -0.76
CA ARG A 106 -6.56 -16.03 0.64
C ARG A 106 -5.46 -16.69 1.49
N GLU A 107 -4.84 -17.75 0.96
CA GLU A 107 -3.76 -18.45 1.65
C GLU A 107 -2.55 -17.54 1.89
N ARG A 108 -2.21 -16.68 0.93
CA ARG A 108 -1.12 -15.72 1.15
C ARG A 108 -1.46 -14.68 2.22
N ALA A 109 -2.71 -14.22 2.27
CA ALA A 109 -3.18 -13.34 3.35
C ALA A 109 -3.08 -14.02 4.72
N ARG A 110 -3.50 -15.29 4.82
CA ARG A 110 -3.38 -16.12 6.04
C ARG A 110 -1.94 -16.23 6.52
N GLN A 111 -1.00 -16.49 5.61
CA GLN A 111 0.43 -16.58 5.94
C GLN A 111 1.00 -15.27 6.49
N LEU A 112 0.61 -14.14 5.89
CA LEU A 112 1.03 -12.81 6.34
C LEU A 112 0.47 -12.49 7.73
N GLU A 113 -0.80 -12.79 7.97
CA GLU A 113 -1.43 -12.65 9.28
C GLU A 113 -0.72 -13.50 10.33
N GLN A 114 -0.48 -14.78 10.05
CA GLN A 114 0.24 -15.69 10.95
C GLN A 114 1.65 -15.18 11.27
N SER A 115 2.40 -14.71 10.26
CA SER A 115 3.72 -14.12 10.45
C SER A 115 3.66 -12.82 11.28
N GLY A 116 2.64 -11.99 11.05
CA GLY A 116 2.40 -10.77 11.83
C GLY A 116 2.11 -11.07 13.30
N LEU A 117 1.19 -12.01 13.57
CA LEU A 117 0.86 -12.45 14.92
C LEU A 117 2.07 -13.03 15.66
N ALA A 118 2.92 -13.81 14.98
CA ALA A 118 4.15 -14.33 15.57
C ALA A 118 5.09 -13.20 16.00
N LYS A 119 5.27 -12.16 15.17
CA LYS A 119 6.11 -11.01 15.51
C LYS A 119 5.57 -10.24 16.71
N LEU A 120 4.26 -10.03 16.78
CA LEU A 120 3.62 -9.35 17.91
C LEU A 120 3.82 -10.12 19.22
N ARG A 121 3.69 -11.45 19.18
CA ARG A 121 3.90 -12.31 20.36
C ARG A 121 5.35 -12.29 20.87
N CYS A 122 6.34 -12.13 19.99
CA CYS A 122 7.74 -12.04 20.39
C CYS A 122 8.20 -10.61 20.75
N SER A 123 7.36 -9.59 20.51
CA SER A 123 7.66 -8.18 20.80
C SER A 123 7.00 -7.69 22.08
N LEU A 124 6.25 -8.56 22.76
CA LEU A 124 5.69 -8.41 24.10
C LEU A 124 6.54 -9.22 25.07
#